data_AF-A0A3C0KNK7-F1
#
_entry.id   AF-A0A3C0KNK7-F1
#
_cell.length_a   1.000
_cell.length_b   1.000
_cell.length_c   1.000
_cell.angle_alpha   90.00
_cell.angle_beta   90.00
_cell.angle_gamma   90.00
#
_symmetry.space_group_name_H-M   'P 1'
#
loop_
_entity.id
_entity.type
_entity.pdbx_description
1 polymer ?
#
loop_
_entity_poly.entity_id
_entity_poly.type
_entity_poly.pdbx_seq_one_letter_code
_entity_poly.pdbx_strand_id
1 'polypeptide(L)'
;MIRKGQEETEKKGEERVAELLRINKALEQQNAEKKVAEEALKRREMELEATAKSLEELNAALKVLLKHREDDKNEVGVRVIANVKELVLPYVGKLKSTPLNETQAILVDIIDMHLGEIISPFLMKLTSTYLGFTPKEIQVASLIRDAKKTKEIAAIMNVSKSAIDLHRNHIRNKLGLNNKKVNLRSYLSSLP
;
A
#
# COMPACT_ATOMS: atom_id res chain seq x y z
N MET A 1 -20.70 -56.34 74.08
CA MET A 1 -20.55 -54.99 73.48
C MET A 1 -19.29 -54.85 72.62
N ILE A 2 -18.17 -55.49 72.96
CA ILE A 2 -16.89 -55.37 72.22
C ILE A 2 -16.98 -55.84 70.75
N ARG A 3 -17.67 -56.96 70.49
CA ARG A 3 -17.77 -57.56 69.13
C ARG A 3 -18.57 -56.72 68.12
N LYS A 4 -19.65 -56.06 68.56
CA LYS A 4 -20.46 -55.15 67.71
C LYS A 4 -19.67 -53.88 67.33
N GLY A 5 -18.89 -53.35 68.26
CA GLY A 5 -18.03 -52.19 67.99
C GLY A 5 -16.91 -52.51 67.00
N GLN A 6 -16.36 -53.72 67.05
CA GLN A 6 -15.34 -54.19 66.11
C GLN A 6 -15.89 -54.37 64.68
N GLU A 7 -17.04 -55.03 64.53
CA GLU A 7 -17.72 -55.17 63.22
C GLU A 7 -18.09 -53.82 62.59
N GLU A 8 -18.53 -52.86 63.41
CA GLU A 8 -18.93 -51.53 62.94
C GLU A 8 -17.72 -50.66 62.55
N THR A 9 -16.57 -50.83 63.23
CA THR A 9 -15.30 -50.20 62.81
C THR A 9 -14.71 -50.83 61.55
N GLU A 10 -14.86 -52.14 61.38
CA GLU A 10 -14.35 -52.87 60.20
C GLU A 10 -15.15 -52.50 58.95
N LYS A 11 -16.48 -52.46 59.06
CA LYS A 11 -17.37 -52.01 57.98
C LYS A 11 -17.12 -50.56 57.55
N LYS A 12 -16.89 -49.65 58.50
CA LYS A 12 -16.47 -48.27 58.20
C LYS A 12 -15.09 -48.20 57.53
N GLY A 13 -14.19 -49.12 57.86
CA GLY A 13 -12.90 -49.27 57.20
C GLY A 13 -13.05 -49.69 55.74
N GLU A 14 -13.88 -50.70 55.48
CA GLU A 14 -14.16 -51.20 54.12
C GLU A 14 -14.83 -50.13 53.24
N GLU A 15 -15.82 -49.40 53.77
CA GLU A 15 -16.49 -48.31 53.06
C GLU A 15 -15.49 -47.20 52.68
N ARG A 16 -14.57 -46.85 53.59
CA ARG A 16 -13.54 -45.84 53.33
C ARG A 16 -12.50 -46.30 52.31
N VAL A 17 -12.14 -47.58 52.30
CA VAL A 17 -11.25 -48.16 51.28
C VAL A 17 -11.91 -48.15 49.91
N ALA A 18 -13.20 -48.49 49.82
CA ALA A 18 -13.96 -48.44 48.57
C ALA A 18 -14.10 -47.00 48.02
N GLU A 19 -14.29 -46.02 48.91
CA GLU A 19 -14.32 -44.60 48.53
C GLU A 19 -12.96 -44.11 48.02
N LEU A 20 -11.86 -44.45 48.70
CA LEU A 20 -10.50 -44.10 48.26
C LEU A 20 -10.16 -44.70 46.90
N LEU A 21 -10.58 -45.94 46.63
CA LEU A 21 -10.39 -46.58 45.32
C LEU A 21 -11.15 -45.85 44.20
N ARG A 22 -12.38 -45.38 44.47
CA ARG A 22 -13.15 -44.59 43.50
C ARG A 22 -12.50 -43.24 43.22
N ILE A 23 -12.03 -42.56 44.27
CA ILE A 23 -11.35 -41.26 44.15
C ILE A 23 -10.04 -41.40 43.36
N ASN A 24 -9.21 -42.41 43.66
CA ASN A 24 -7.98 -42.66 42.93
C ASN A 24 -8.24 -42.93 41.45
N LYS A 25 -9.24 -43.75 41.13
CA LYS A 25 -9.61 -44.03 39.74
C LYS A 25 -10.07 -42.77 38.99
N ALA A 26 -10.85 -41.91 39.65
CA ALA A 26 -11.28 -40.63 39.07
C ALA A 26 -10.09 -39.67 38.86
N LEU A 27 -9.15 -39.60 39.81
CA LEU A 27 -7.93 -38.81 39.71
C LEU A 27 -7.01 -39.30 38.57
N GLU A 28 -6.87 -40.61 38.40
CA GLU A 28 -6.10 -41.20 37.30
C GLU A 28 -6.70 -40.81 35.94
N GLN A 29 -8.03 -40.89 35.82
CA GLN A 29 -8.72 -40.50 34.59
C GLN A 29 -8.57 -39.00 34.31
N GLN A 30 -8.75 -38.14 35.32
CA GLN A 30 -8.56 -36.69 35.19
C GLN A 30 -7.11 -36.33 34.81
N ASN A 31 -6.12 -37.02 35.38
CA ASN A 31 -4.71 -36.83 35.03
C ASN A 31 -4.41 -37.27 33.59
N ALA A 32 -5.02 -38.37 33.12
CA ALA A 32 -4.88 -38.81 31.74
C ALA A 32 -5.49 -37.80 30.76
N GLU A 33 -6.70 -37.29 31.03
CA GLU A 33 -7.36 -36.27 30.22
C GLU A 33 -6.55 -34.97 30.18
N LYS A 34 -6.04 -34.52 31.34
CA LYS A 34 -5.19 -33.33 31.43
C LYS A 34 -3.91 -33.49 30.61
N LYS A 35 -3.26 -34.66 30.66
CA LYS A 35 -2.05 -34.92 29.90
C LYS A 35 -2.29 -34.86 28.39
N VAL A 36 -3.39 -35.41 27.89
CA VAL A 36 -3.78 -35.31 26.47
C VAL A 36 -4.03 -33.86 26.07
N ALA A 37 -4.73 -33.08 26.92
CA ALA A 37 -4.98 -31.67 26.67
C ALA A 37 -3.69 -30.84 26.65
N GLU A 38 -2.74 -31.10 27.56
CA GLU A 38 -1.42 -30.45 27.60
C GLU A 38 -0.60 -30.78 26.35
N GLU A 39 -0.59 -32.04 25.90
CA GLU A 39 0.09 -32.43 24.66
C GLU A 39 -0.53 -31.78 23.42
N ALA A 40 -1.86 -31.70 23.35
CA ALA A 40 -2.56 -31.02 22.26
C ALA A 40 -2.30 -29.51 22.25
N LEU A 41 -2.28 -28.87 23.42
CA LEU A 41 -1.97 -27.45 23.57
C LEU A 41 -0.54 -27.16 23.10
N LYS A 42 0.44 -27.97 23.55
CA LYS A 42 1.83 -27.83 23.14
C LYS A 42 2.02 -27.96 21.63
N ARG A 43 1.30 -28.86 20.97
CA ARG A 43 1.31 -28.98 19.50
C ARG A 43 0.79 -27.71 18.82
N ARG A 44 -0.34 -27.17 19.30
CA ARG A 44 -0.89 -25.92 18.77
C ARG A 44 0.04 -24.73 18.99
N GLU A 45 0.69 -24.64 20.15
CA GLU A 45 1.68 -23.59 20.43
C GLU A 45 2.83 -23.64 19.43
N MET A 46 3.39 -24.83 19.16
CA MET A 46 4.45 -25.00 18.16
C MET A 46 3.98 -24.65 16.75
N GLU A 47 2.75 -25.02 16.35
CA GLU A 47 2.17 -24.66 15.05
C GLU A 47 1.95 -23.15 14.92
N LEU A 48 1.46 -22.50 15.98
CA LEU A 48 1.25 -21.05 16.02
C LEU A 48 2.58 -20.30 15.92
N GLU A 49 3.60 -20.75 16.63
CA GLU A 49 4.94 -20.15 16.59
C GLU A 49 5.57 -20.29 15.20
N ALA A 50 5.46 -21.47 14.58
CA ALA A 50 5.93 -21.68 13.21
C ALA A 50 5.17 -20.79 12.19
N THR A 51 3.85 -20.66 12.35
CA THR A 51 3.01 -19.81 11.49
C THR A 51 3.36 -18.33 11.68
N ALA A 52 3.55 -17.89 12.92
CA ALA A 52 3.93 -16.51 13.24
C ALA A 52 5.27 -16.15 12.60
N LYS A 53 6.27 -17.04 12.71
CA LYS A 53 7.57 -16.86 12.07
C LYS A 53 7.46 -16.78 10.54
N SER A 54 6.67 -17.67 9.92
CA SER A 54 6.44 -17.65 8.48
C SER A 54 5.77 -16.35 8.02
N LEU A 55 4.80 -15.84 8.78
CA LEU A 55 4.15 -14.55 8.50
C LEU A 55 5.13 -13.38 8.63
N GLU A 56 6.02 -13.42 9.62
CA GLU A 56 7.04 -12.39 9.80
C GLU A 56 8.03 -12.36 8.62
N GLU A 57 8.51 -13.53 8.19
CA GLU A 57 9.38 -13.68 7.01
C GLU A 57 8.69 -13.19 5.73
N LEU A 58 7.41 -13.56 5.52
CA LEU A 58 6.63 -13.11 4.37
C LEU A 58 6.45 -11.59 4.37
N ASN A 59 6.14 -11.00 5.53
CA ASN A 59 6.02 -9.56 5.67
C ASN A 59 7.34 -8.83 5.40
N ALA A 60 8.47 -9.40 5.82
CA ALA A 60 9.80 -8.87 5.50
C ALA A 60 10.06 -8.92 3.99
N ALA A 61 9.79 -10.05 3.34
CA ALA A 61 9.94 -10.20 1.89
C ALA A 61 9.06 -9.21 1.11
N LEU A 62 7.79 -9.03 1.52
CA LEU A 62 6.87 -8.06 0.92
C LEU A 62 7.39 -6.63 1.06
N LYS A 63 7.92 -6.24 2.23
CA LYS A 63 8.53 -4.92 2.43
C LYS A 63 9.73 -4.70 1.49
N VAL A 64 10.58 -5.71 1.32
CA VAL A 64 11.72 -5.64 0.40
C VAL A 64 11.26 -5.48 -1.05
N LEU A 65 10.28 -6.27 -1.50
CA LEU A 65 9.73 -6.17 -2.86
C LEU A 65 9.08 -4.81 -3.13
N LEU A 66 8.35 -4.26 -2.16
CA LEU A 66 7.76 -2.92 -2.26
C LEU A 66 8.83 -1.84 -2.39
N LYS A 67 9.91 -1.93 -1.60
CA LYS A 67 11.03 -1.00 -1.68
C LYS A 67 11.72 -1.08 -3.04
N HIS A 68 12.02 -2.28 -3.52
CA HIS A 68 12.68 -2.46 -4.81
C HIS A 68 11.85 -1.88 -5.96
N ARG A 69 10.53 -2.09 -5.95
CA ARG A 69 9.62 -1.51 -6.95
C ARG A 69 9.63 0.02 -6.95
N GLU A 70 9.75 0.64 -5.78
CA GLU A 70 9.84 2.10 -5.64
C GLU A 70 11.18 2.61 -6.16
N ASP A 71 12.27 1.93 -5.80
CA ASP A 71 13.62 2.27 -6.24
C ASP A 71 13.77 2.16 -7.78
N ASP A 72 13.24 1.10 -8.40
CA ASP A 72 13.27 0.91 -9.87
C ASP A 72 12.52 2.04 -10.60
N LYS A 73 11.36 2.44 -10.08
CA LYS A 73 10.58 3.55 -10.64
C LYS A 73 11.33 4.88 -10.56
N ASN A 74 12.01 5.11 -9.44
CA ASN A 74 12.82 6.31 -9.24
C ASN A 74 14.04 6.31 -10.16
N GLU A 75 14.70 5.16 -10.36
CA GLU A 75 15.86 5.04 -11.25
C GLU A 75 15.51 5.32 -12.72
N VAL A 76 14.36 4.82 -13.21
CA VAL A 76 13.89 5.15 -14.56
C VAL A 76 13.61 6.65 -14.68
N GLY A 77 13.01 7.27 -13.67
CA GLY A 77 12.74 8.71 -13.69
C GLY A 77 13.99 9.57 -13.74
N VAL A 78 14.99 9.25 -12.91
CA VAL A 78 16.30 9.92 -12.90
C VAL A 78 16.98 9.78 -14.26
N ARG A 79 16.94 8.60 -14.88
CA ARG A 79 17.52 8.37 -16.21
C ARG A 79 16.83 9.19 -17.31
N VAL A 80 15.50 9.31 -17.29
CA VAL A 80 14.77 10.12 -18.25
C VAL A 80 15.11 11.61 -18.09
N ILE A 81 15.18 12.13 -16.86
CA ILE A 81 15.56 13.52 -16.61
C ILE A 81 16.97 13.80 -17.14
N ALA A 82 17.93 12.93 -16.82
CA ALA A 82 19.31 13.07 -17.28
C ALA A 82 19.37 13.09 -18.82
N ASN A 83 18.73 12.12 -19.48
CA ASN A 83 18.72 12.03 -20.93
C ASN A 83 18.09 13.26 -21.59
N VAL A 84 16.95 13.76 -21.08
CA VAL A 84 16.31 14.95 -21.65
C VAL A 84 17.19 16.19 -21.42
N LYS A 85 17.73 16.40 -20.21
CA LYS A 85 18.55 17.58 -19.88
C LYS A 85 19.89 17.59 -20.59
N GLU A 86 20.54 16.44 -20.74
CA GLU A 86 21.92 16.33 -21.23
C GLU A 86 21.99 16.01 -22.73
N LEU A 87 21.00 15.30 -23.28
CA LEU A 87 21.03 14.82 -24.66
C LEU A 87 19.99 15.46 -25.57
N VAL A 88 18.90 16.05 -25.05
CA VAL A 88 17.82 16.63 -25.87
C VAL A 88 17.82 18.16 -25.79
N LEU A 89 17.69 18.73 -24.59
CA LEU A 89 17.59 20.18 -24.38
C LEU A 89 18.75 20.99 -24.99
N PRO A 90 20.02 20.52 -25.00
CA PRO A 90 21.10 21.28 -25.64
C PRO A 90 20.87 21.47 -27.14
N TYR A 91 20.26 20.51 -27.82
CA TYR A 91 19.95 20.62 -29.25
C TYR A 91 18.70 21.44 -29.51
N VAL A 92 17.70 21.40 -28.61
CA VAL A 92 16.55 22.32 -28.65
C VAL A 92 17.02 23.76 -28.48
N GLY A 93 17.92 24.03 -27.53
CA GLY A 93 18.56 25.33 -27.35
C GLY A 93 19.37 25.79 -28.57
N LYS A 94 20.18 24.89 -29.16
CA LYS A 94 20.89 25.16 -30.42
C LYS A 94 19.90 25.48 -31.55
N LEU A 95 18.81 24.74 -31.67
CA LEU A 95 17.79 24.97 -32.69
C LEU A 95 17.09 26.32 -32.52
N LYS A 96 16.79 26.74 -31.28
CA LYS A 96 16.25 28.08 -30.99
C LYS A 96 17.21 29.22 -31.37
N SER A 97 18.52 28.96 -31.42
CA SER A 97 19.52 29.95 -31.82
C SER A 97 19.73 30.06 -33.34
N THR A 98 19.08 29.22 -34.15
CA THR A 98 19.15 29.31 -35.61
C THR A 98 18.08 30.27 -36.17
N PRO A 99 18.19 30.71 -37.44
CA PRO A 99 17.15 31.48 -38.09
C PRO A 99 15.92 30.61 -38.34
N LEU A 100 14.95 30.64 -37.42
CA LEU A 100 13.67 29.95 -37.53
C LEU A 100 12.61 30.88 -38.13
N ASN A 101 11.74 30.34 -38.99
CA ASN A 101 10.52 31.04 -39.36
C ASN A 101 9.49 31.01 -38.21
N GLU A 102 8.43 31.82 -38.33
CA GLU A 102 7.44 32.00 -37.27
C GLU A 102 6.78 30.68 -36.83
N THR A 103 6.38 29.83 -37.78
CA THR A 103 5.81 28.51 -37.50
C THR A 103 6.81 27.59 -36.80
N GLN A 104 8.07 27.57 -37.24
CA GLN A 104 9.12 26.77 -36.64
C GLN A 104 9.44 27.21 -35.22
N ALA A 105 9.50 28.51 -34.96
CA ALA A 105 9.73 29.05 -33.62
C ALA A 105 8.63 28.61 -32.65
N ILE A 106 7.36 28.73 -33.05
CA ILE A 106 6.21 28.27 -32.26
C ILE A 106 6.32 26.76 -31.96
N LEU A 107 6.64 25.94 -32.96
CA LEU A 107 6.78 24.49 -32.77
C LEU A 107 7.92 24.14 -31.79
N VAL A 108 9.06 24.81 -31.89
CA VAL A 108 10.22 24.59 -31.02
C VAL A 108 9.91 25.02 -29.58
N ASP A 109 9.17 26.11 -29.38
CA ASP A 109 8.71 26.53 -28.06
C ASP A 109 7.74 25.53 -27.42
N ILE A 110 6.83 24.95 -28.22
CA ILE A 110 5.93 23.89 -27.74
C ILE A 110 6.72 22.64 -27.35
N ILE A 111 7.73 22.24 -28.14
CA ILE A 111 8.60 21.10 -27.83
C ILE A 111 9.35 21.35 -26.52
N ASP A 112 9.96 22.52 -26.36
CA ASP A 112 10.70 22.88 -25.15
C ASP A 112 9.80 22.88 -23.91
N MET A 113 8.59 23.44 -24.03
CA MET A 113 7.57 23.41 -22.98
C MET A 113 7.20 21.96 -22.60
N HIS A 114 6.88 21.10 -23.57
CA HIS A 114 6.51 19.71 -23.28
C HIS A 114 7.67 18.89 -22.71
N LEU A 115 8.91 19.13 -23.17
CA LEU A 115 10.10 18.50 -22.59
C LEU A 115 10.30 18.94 -21.13
N GLY A 116 10.09 20.23 -20.84
CA GLY A 116 10.09 20.78 -19.48
C GLY A 116 9.01 20.16 -18.59
N GLU A 117 7.82 19.92 -19.14
CA GLU A 117 6.76 19.19 -18.46
C GLU A 117 7.19 17.74 -18.14
N ILE A 118 7.74 17.01 -19.12
CA ILE A 118 8.18 15.61 -18.95
C ILE A 118 9.21 15.46 -17.81
N ILE A 119 10.12 16.41 -17.66
CA ILE A 119 11.15 16.40 -16.59
C ILE A 119 10.70 17.06 -15.29
N SER A 120 9.45 17.53 -15.20
CA SER A 120 8.89 18.14 -14.00
C SER A 120 8.78 17.10 -12.87
N PRO A 121 9.32 17.35 -11.66
CA PRO A 121 9.20 16.44 -10.51
C PRO A 121 7.75 16.02 -10.21
N PHE A 122 6.82 16.94 -10.42
CA PHE A 122 5.38 16.71 -10.31
C PHE A 122 4.84 15.70 -11.33
N LEU A 123 5.25 15.76 -12.60
CA LEU A 123 4.79 14.82 -13.63
C LEU A 123 5.41 13.43 -13.41
N MET A 124 6.66 13.37 -12.95
CA MET A 124 7.31 12.13 -12.53
C MET A 124 6.54 11.48 -11.38
N LYS A 125 6.04 12.25 -10.41
CA LYS A 125 5.29 11.71 -9.27
C LYS A 125 3.86 11.26 -9.63
N LEU A 126 3.21 11.94 -10.59
CA LEU A 126 1.91 11.53 -11.13
C LEU A 126 2.00 10.24 -11.95
N THR A 127 3.13 10.00 -12.62
CA THR A 127 3.38 8.83 -13.48
C THR A 127 4.01 7.65 -12.74
N SER A 128 5.07 7.89 -11.96
CA SER A 128 5.84 6.86 -11.27
C SER A 128 5.20 6.48 -9.93
N THR A 129 4.85 7.44 -9.08
CA THR A 129 4.68 7.11 -7.66
C THR A 129 3.25 6.85 -7.24
N TYR A 130 2.24 7.63 -7.69
CA TYR A 130 0.99 7.66 -6.92
C TYR A 130 -0.28 7.07 -7.55
N LEU A 131 -0.61 7.20 -8.86
CA LEU A 131 -2.06 7.15 -9.19
C LEU A 131 -2.50 6.60 -10.56
N GLY A 132 -1.61 6.13 -11.43
CA GLY A 132 -2.02 5.54 -12.72
C GLY A 132 -2.77 6.51 -13.64
N PHE A 133 -2.31 7.77 -13.72
CA PHE A 133 -2.91 8.78 -14.58
C PHE A 133 -2.65 8.46 -16.06
N THR A 134 -3.62 8.79 -16.90
CA THR A 134 -3.46 8.80 -18.36
C THR A 134 -2.74 10.07 -18.81
N PRO A 135 -2.11 10.08 -20.01
CA PRO A 135 -1.45 11.28 -20.54
C PRO A 135 -2.35 12.53 -20.58
N LYS A 136 -3.64 12.37 -20.92
CA LYS A 136 -4.60 13.49 -20.92
C LYS A 136 -4.91 14.01 -19.52
N GLU A 137 -5.01 13.13 -18.53
CA GLU A 137 -5.23 13.55 -17.13
C GLU A 137 -4.01 14.25 -16.56
N ILE A 138 -2.81 13.81 -16.94
CA ILE A 138 -1.54 14.48 -16.60
C ILE A 138 -1.54 15.90 -17.16
N GLN A 139 -1.86 16.06 -18.44
CA GLN A 139 -1.90 17.37 -19.09
C GLN A 139 -2.93 18.31 -18.42
N VAL A 140 -4.14 17.80 -18.14
CA VAL A 140 -5.17 18.55 -17.41
C VAL A 140 -4.69 18.90 -15.99
N ALA A 141 -4.05 17.98 -15.27
CA ALA A 141 -3.51 18.24 -13.93
C ALA A 141 -2.40 19.31 -13.91
N SER A 142 -1.49 19.29 -14.90
CA SER A 142 -0.46 20.31 -15.12
C SER A 142 -1.10 21.69 -15.26
N LEU A 143 -2.06 21.82 -16.17
CA LEU A 143 -2.74 23.10 -16.42
C LEU A 143 -3.58 23.58 -15.22
N ILE A 144 -4.17 22.67 -14.44
CA ILE A 144 -4.87 23.03 -13.18
C ILE A 144 -3.89 23.58 -12.15
N ARG A 145 -2.72 22.94 -11.99
CA ARG A 145 -1.66 23.38 -11.08
C ARG A 145 -1.17 24.78 -11.46
N ASP A 146 -1.03 25.04 -12.76
CA ASP A 146 -0.64 26.33 -13.34
C ASP A 146 -1.78 27.38 -13.37
N ALA A 147 -2.81 27.17 -12.55
CA ALA A 147 -3.91 28.09 -12.32
C ALA A 147 -4.87 28.31 -13.50
N LYS A 148 -4.83 27.49 -14.56
CA LYS A 148 -5.75 27.63 -15.69
C LYS A 148 -7.18 27.22 -15.31
N LYS A 149 -8.15 28.04 -15.70
CA LYS A 149 -9.58 27.78 -15.52
C LYS A 149 -10.08 26.73 -16.52
N THR A 150 -11.19 26.05 -16.22
CA THR A 150 -11.82 25.04 -17.11
C THR A 150 -11.92 25.51 -18.56
N LYS A 151 -12.35 26.76 -18.76
CA LYS A 151 -12.57 27.33 -20.09
C LYS A 151 -11.25 27.50 -20.86
N GLU A 152 -10.18 27.86 -20.17
CA GLU A 152 -8.85 28.05 -20.76
C GLU A 152 -8.22 26.70 -21.10
N ILE A 153 -8.32 25.72 -20.20
CA ILE A 153 -7.85 24.35 -20.45
C ILE A 153 -8.58 23.74 -21.66
N ALA A 154 -9.90 23.91 -21.72
CA ALA A 154 -10.71 23.44 -22.84
C ALA A 154 -10.27 24.05 -24.18
N ALA A 155 -9.93 25.35 -24.18
CA ALA A 155 -9.39 26.04 -25.36
C ALA A 155 -7.99 25.53 -25.74
N ILE A 156 -7.08 25.39 -24.78
CA ILE A 156 -5.71 24.90 -24.99
C ILE A 156 -5.72 23.48 -25.57
N MET A 157 -6.61 22.61 -25.08
CA MET A 157 -6.69 21.21 -25.48
C MET A 157 -7.65 20.96 -26.66
N ASN A 158 -8.31 22.00 -27.16
CA ASN A 158 -9.32 21.93 -28.22
C ASN A 158 -10.43 20.89 -27.94
N VAL A 159 -11.00 20.92 -26.73
CA VAL A 159 -12.08 20.03 -26.28
C VAL A 159 -13.20 20.81 -25.59
N SER A 160 -14.34 20.16 -25.34
CA SER A 160 -15.43 20.78 -24.59
C SER A 160 -15.08 20.98 -23.11
N LYS A 161 -15.70 21.97 -22.47
CA LYS A 161 -15.57 22.19 -21.01
C LYS A 161 -16.00 20.95 -20.22
N SER A 162 -17.05 20.28 -20.68
CA SER A 162 -17.54 19.03 -20.08
C SER A 162 -16.49 17.92 -20.09
N ALA A 163 -15.68 17.82 -21.14
CA ALA A 163 -14.56 16.87 -21.18
C ALA A 163 -13.50 17.18 -20.12
N ILE A 164 -13.18 18.46 -19.90
CA ILE A 164 -12.26 18.88 -18.84
C ILE A 164 -12.84 18.58 -17.45
N ASP A 165 -14.13 18.78 -17.25
CA ASP A 165 -14.78 18.46 -15.97
C ASP A 165 -14.79 16.95 -15.69
N LEU A 166 -14.96 16.11 -16.73
CA LEU A 166 -14.79 14.65 -16.61
C LEU A 166 -13.35 14.28 -16.22
N HIS A 167 -12.34 14.84 -16.91
CA HIS A 167 -10.95 14.62 -16.55
C HIS A 167 -10.65 15.08 -15.11
N ARG A 168 -11.22 16.21 -14.65
CA ARG A 168 -11.09 16.65 -13.25
C ARG A 168 -11.70 15.67 -12.25
N ASN A 169 -12.86 15.08 -12.56
CA ASN A 169 -13.47 14.08 -11.71
C ASN A 169 -12.63 12.79 -11.65
N HIS A 170 -12.05 12.37 -12.77
CA HIS A 170 -11.13 11.23 -12.78
C HIS A 170 -9.86 11.52 -11.98
N ILE A 171 -9.28 12.70 -12.14
CA ILE A 171 -8.13 13.16 -11.35
C ILE A 171 -8.47 13.15 -9.86
N ARG A 172 -9.62 13.69 -9.44
CA ARG A 172 -10.06 13.66 -8.03
C ARG A 172 -10.28 12.26 -7.51
N ASN A 173 -10.89 11.38 -8.30
CA ASN A 173 -11.05 9.96 -7.98
C ASN A 173 -9.69 9.30 -7.71
N LYS A 174 -8.76 9.46 -8.65
CA LYS A 174 -7.42 8.87 -8.56
C LYS A 174 -6.63 9.43 -7.39
N LEU A 175 -6.81 10.71 -7.04
CA LEU A 175 -6.19 11.34 -5.85
C LEU A 175 -6.90 10.99 -4.51
N GLY A 176 -7.98 10.22 -4.51
CA GLY A 176 -8.76 9.95 -3.30
C GLY A 176 -9.41 11.20 -2.68
N LEU A 177 -9.79 12.16 -3.54
CA LEU A 177 -10.42 13.44 -3.18
C LEU A 177 -11.93 13.45 -3.45
N ASN A 178 -12.49 12.40 -4.06
CA ASN A 178 -13.93 12.27 -4.14
C ASN A 178 -14.47 12.14 -2.71
N ASN A 179 -15.36 13.07 -2.33
CA ASN A 179 -15.93 13.26 -0.99
C ASN A 179 -15.12 14.12 0.00
N LYS A 180 -13.95 14.64 -0.38
CA LYS A 180 -13.20 15.60 0.46
C LYS A 180 -13.43 17.04 -0.01
N LYS A 181 -13.67 17.98 0.93
CA LYS A 181 -13.75 19.44 0.66
C LYS A 181 -12.36 20.06 0.42
N VAL A 182 -11.53 19.40 -0.39
CA VAL A 182 -10.17 19.83 -0.74
C VAL A 182 -10.19 20.40 -2.16
N ASN A 183 -9.59 21.58 -2.33
CA ASN A 183 -9.42 22.21 -3.62
C ASN A 183 -8.38 21.43 -4.45
N LEU A 184 -8.76 21.03 -5.67
CA LEU A 184 -7.90 20.21 -6.52
C LEU A 184 -6.59 20.93 -6.89
N ARG A 185 -6.63 22.23 -7.22
CA ARG A 185 -5.43 23.01 -7.54
C ARG A 185 -4.49 23.08 -6.35
N SER A 186 -5.00 23.47 -5.17
CA SER A 186 -4.18 23.59 -3.96
C SER A 186 -3.51 22.25 -3.61
N TYR A 187 -4.23 21.14 -3.77
CA TYR A 187 -3.67 19.81 -3.58
C TYR A 187 -2.56 19.51 -4.58
N LEU A 188 -2.81 19.71 -5.88
CA LEU A 188 -1.82 19.48 -6.94
C LEU A 188 -0.57 20.36 -6.77
N SER A 189 -0.71 21.61 -6.31
CA SER A 189 0.41 22.51 -6.01
C SER A 189 1.19 22.12 -4.75
N SER A 190 0.58 21.37 -3.82
CA SER A 190 1.26 20.85 -2.63
C SER A 190 2.04 19.55 -2.88
N LEU A 191 1.83 18.93 -4.05
CA LEU A 191 2.62 17.78 -4.46
C LEU A 191 4.02 18.28 -4.88
N PRO A 192 5.10 17.77 -4.26
CA PRO A 192 6.47 18.14 -4.62
C PRO A 192 6.83 17.66 -6.03
#